data_AF-A0A1I7E2W8-F1
#
_entry.id   AF-A0A1I7E2W8-F1
#
_cell.length_a   1.000
_cell.length_b   1.000
_cell.length_c   1.000
_cell.angle_alpha   90.00
_cell.angle_beta   90.00
_cell.angle_gamma   90.00
#
_symmetry.space_group_name_H-M   'P 1'
#
loop_
_entity.id
_entity.type
_entity.pdbx_description
1 polymer ?
#
loop_
_entity_poly.entity_id
_entity_poly.type
_entity_poly.pdbx_seq_one_letter_code
_entity_poly.pdbx_strand_id
1 'polypeptide(L)' 'MVLNLTIAGLTPPLGTLMFITCGITGVSISDFTKALLPFLAMIVAVLLLLTYLPFLSLALPNLIFGVQ' A
#
# COMPACT_ATOMS: atom_id res chain seq x y z
N MET A 1 -6.74 4.50 6.40
CA MET A 1 -7.50 3.37 5.81
C MET A 1 -7.15 3.09 4.34
N VAL A 2 -6.79 4.09 3.53
CA VAL A 2 -6.40 3.93 2.10
C VAL A 2 -5.24 2.94 1.90
N LEU A 3 -4.19 3.01 2.73
CA LEU A 3 -3.01 2.14 2.57
C LEU A 3 -3.32 0.63 2.67
N ASN A 4 -4.23 0.23 3.56
CA ASN A 4 -4.64 -1.18 3.70
C ASN A 4 -5.35 -1.70 2.44
N LEU A 5 -6.16 -0.86 1.78
CA LEU A 5 -6.84 -1.20 0.53
C LEU A 5 -5.85 -1.35 -0.63
N THR A 6 -4.84 -0.48 -0.68
CA THR A 6 -3.77 -0.57 -1.69
C THR A 6 -2.96 -1.86 -1.54
N ILE A 7 -2.66 -2.28 -0.30
CA ILE A 7 -2.01 -3.57 -0.03
C ILE A 7 -2.91 -4.72 -0.51
N ALA A 8 -4.20 -4.69 -0.18
CA ALA A 8 -5.15 -5.72 -0.60
C ALA A 8 -5.25 -5.85 -2.13
N GLY A 9 -5.25 -4.74 -2.87
CA GLY A 9 -5.32 -4.76 -4.34
C GLY A 9 -4.03 -5.23 -5.04
N LEU A 10 -2.90 -5.23 -4.33
CA LEU A 10 -1.60 -5.67 -4.83
C LEU A 10 -1.25 -7.11 -4.39
N THR A 11 -1.76 -7.58 -3.25
CA THR A 11 -1.43 -8.92 -2.73
C THR A 11 -2.21 -9.98 -3.51
N PRO A 12 -1.57 -11.09 -3.95
CA PRO A 12 -2.19 -12.11 -4.81
C PRO A 12 -3.58 -12.67 -4.40
N PRO A 13 -3.97 -12.85 -3.11
CA PRO A 13 -5.28 -13.39 -2.79
C PRO A 13 -6.45 -12.52 -3.28
N LEU A 14 -6.24 -11.20 -3.47
CA LEU A 14 -7.25 -10.24 -3.96
C LEU A 14 -6.72 -9.35 -5.10
N GLY A 15 -5.58 -9.70 -5.71
CA GLY A 15 -4.68 -8.86 -6.52
C GLY A 15 -5.25 -8.29 -7.83
N THR A 16 -6.40 -7.62 -7.79
CA THR A 16 -7.13 -7.09 -8.94
C THR A 16 -6.25 -6.19 -9.82
N LEU A 17 -5.42 -5.34 -9.20
CA LEU A 17 -4.49 -4.48 -9.95
C LEU A 17 -3.38 -5.28 -10.62
N MET A 18 -2.92 -6.35 -9.96
CA MET A 18 -1.92 -7.29 -10.45
C MET A 18 -2.43 -8.08 -11.66
N PHE A 19 -3.67 -8.56 -11.61
CA PHE A 19 -4.33 -9.27 -12.72
C PHE A 19 -4.57 -8.35 -13.92
N ILE A 20 -5.03 -7.12 -13.67
CA ILE A 20 -5.21 -6.12 -14.74
C ILE A 20 -3.85 -5.84 -15.41
N THR A 21 -2.81 -5.53 -14.64
CA THR A 21 -1.46 -5.26 -15.18
C THR A 21 -0.84 -6.45 -15.91
N CYS A 22 -0.90 -7.67 -15.36
CA CYS A 22 -0.47 -8.86 -16.08
C CYS A 22 -1.25 -9.08 -17.39
N GLY A 23 -2.55 -8.73 -17.42
CA GLY A 23 -3.38 -8.81 -18.62
C GLY A 23 -2.97 -7.83 -19.74
N ILE A 24 -2.52 -6.62 -19.40
CA ILE A 24 -2.05 -5.62 -20.37
C ILE A 24 -0.60 -5.84 -20.79
N THR A 25 0.26 -6.28 -19.86
CA THR A 25 1.71 -6.39 -20.09
C THR A 25 2.17 -7.78 -20.50
N GLY A 26 1.33 -8.81 -20.36
CA GLY A 26 1.64 -10.20 -20.73
C GLY A 26 2.68 -10.91 -19.85
N VAL A 27 3.08 -10.30 -18.73
CA VAL A 27 4.08 -10.85 -17.81
C VAL A 27 3.43 -11.88 -16.88
N SER A 28 4.15 -12.94 -16.53
CA SER A 28 3.65 -13.99 -15.65
C SER A 28 3.35 -13.43 -14.24
N ILE A 29 2.25 -13.90 -13.62
CA ILE A 29 1.85 -13.49 -12.26
C ILE A 29 2.98 -13.79 -11.26
N SER A 30 3.75 -14.86 -11.50
CA SER A 30 4.85 -15.28 -10.62
C SER A 30 6.00 -14.27 -10.63
N ASP A 31 6.38 -13.75 -11.81
CA ASP A 31 7.44 -12.74 -11.94
C ASP A 31 7.00 -11.40 -11.36
N PHE A 32 5.75 -11.01 -11.62
CA PHE A 32 5.18 -9.79 -11.06
C PHE A 32 5.11 -9.87 -9.52
N THR A 33 4.77 -11.03 -8.96
CA THR A 33 4.72 -11.25 -7.50
C THR A 33 6.09 -11.14 -6.86
N LYS A 34 7.12 -11.70 -7.47
CA LYS A 34 8.50 -11.57 -6.96
C LYS A 34 8.99 -10.13 -7.00
N ALA A 35 8.66 -9.39 -8.07
CA ALA A 35 9.00 -7.97 -8.17
C ALA A 35 8.23 -7.10 -7.18
N LEU A 36 6.98 -7.47 -6.86
CA LEU A 36 6.11 -6.75 -5.95
C LEU A 36 6.45 -7.01 -4.46
N LEU A 37 7.01 -8.18 -4.13
CA LEU A 37 7.38 -8.57 -2.77
C LEU A 37 8.20 -7.51 -1.98
N PRO A 38 9.29 -6.93 -2.53
CA PRO A 38 10.04 -5.86 -1.84
C PRO A 38 9.20 -4.58 -1.66
N PHE A 39 8.29 -4.30 -2.59
CA PHE A 39 7.39 -3.15 -2.52
C PHE A 39 6.33 -3.33 -1.42
N LEU A 40 5.80 -4.55 -1.29
CA LEU A 40 4.87 -4.92 -0.25
C LEU A 40 5.52 -4.78 1.14
N ALA A 41 6.77 -5.24 1.29
CA ALA A 41 7.53 -5.07 2.53
C ALA A 41 7.74 -3.59 2.89
N MET A 42 8.02 -2.74 1.91
CA MET A 42 8.15 -1.30 2.12
C MET A 42 6.82 -0.68 2.58
N ILE A 43 5.70 -1.02 1.94
CA ILE A 43 4.39 -0.48 2.31
C ILE A 43 3.98 -0.95 3.72
N VAL A 44 4.25 -2.20 4.09
CA VAL A 44 3.99 -2.71 5.45
C VAL A 44 4.87 -1.99 6.48
N ALA A 45 6.13 -1.73 6.15
CA ALA A 45 7.03 -0.95 7.01
C ALA A 45 6.52 0.48 7.20
N VAL A 46 6.10 1.15 6.13
CA VAL A 46 5.49 2.50 6.18
C VAL A 46 4.18 2.48 6.96
N LEU A 47 3.36 1.44 6.82
CA LEU A 47 2.10 1.30 7.54
C LEU A 47 2.36 1.15 9.05
N LEU A 48 3.30 0.31 9.46
CA LEU A 48 3.76 0.22 10.84
C LEU A 48 4.27 1.58 11.35
N LEU A 49 5.08 2.27 10.55
CA LEU A 49 5.62 3.58 10.90
C LEU A 49 4.51 4.61 11.11
N LEU A 50 3.50 4.64 10.25
CA LEU A 50 2.34 5.52 10.38
C LEU A 50 1.38 5.11 11.52
N THR A 51 1.25 3.82 11.81
CA THR A 51 0.43 3.31 12.93
C THR A 51 1.06 3.65 14.28
N TYR A 52 2.39 3.55 14.41
CA TYR A 52 3.11 3.85 15.66
C TYR A 52 3.49 5.33 15.81
N LEU A 53 3.62 6.09 14.72
CA LEU A 53 3.78 7.55 14.71
C LEU A 53 2.55 8.22 14.10
N PRO A 54 1.41 8.26 14.81
CA PRO A 54 0.24 8.99 14.35
C PRO A 54 0.52 10.48 14.18
N PHE A 55 1.57 11.02 14.81
CA PHE A 55 2.02 12.41 14.71
C PHE A 55 2.35 12.86 13.27
N LEU A 56 2.87 11.99 12.40
CA LEU A 56 3.09 12.34 10.98
C LEU A 56 1.78 12.50 10.21
N SER A 57 0.79 11.65 10.51
CA SER A 57 -0.53 11.71 9.88
C SER A 57 -1.42 12.80 10.46
N LEU A 58 -1.21 13.12 11.75
CA LEU A 58 -1.96 14.12 12.50
C LEU A 58 -1.35 15.52 12.41
N ALA A 59 -0.09 15.69 12.01
CA ALA A 59 0.51 17.02 11.86
C ALA A 59 -0.24 17.91 10.87
N LEU A 60 -0.69 17.37 9.73
CA LEU A 60 -1.48 18.13 8.75
C LEU A 60 -2.92 18.42 9.24
N PRO A 61 -3.68 17.44 9.76
CA PRO A 61 -5.00 17.68 10.37
C PRO A 61 -4.95 18.65 11.55
N ASN A 62 -3.92 18.59 12.42
CA ASN A 62 -3.81 19.49 13.57
C ASN A 62 -3.55 20.94 13.13
N LEU A 63 -2.83 21.14 12.01
CA LEU A 63 -2.58 22.46 11.41
C LEU A 63 -3.78 23.02 10.64
N ILE A 64 -4.62 22.16 10.03
CA ILE A 64 -5.75 22.57 9.17
C ILE A 64 -7.09 22.58 9.92
N PHE A 65 -7.35 21.63 10.82
CA PHE A 65 -8.63 21.51 11.55
C PHE A 65 -8.65 22.19 12.91
N GLY A 66 -7.51 22.68 13.42
CA GLY A 66 -7.44 23.36 14.71
C GLY A 66 -7.72 22.41 15.88
N VAL A 67 -6.90 22.56 16.92
CA VAL A 67 -7.10 21.94 18.23
C VAL A 67 -8.54 22.24 18.70
N GLN A 68 -9.32 21.19 19.02
CA GLN A 68 -10.21 21.30 20.17
C GLN A 68 -9.35 21.23 21.42
#